data_AF-A0A6V8CS82-F1
#
_entry.id   AF-A0A6V8CS82-F1
#
_cell.length_a   1.000
_cell.length_b   1.000
_cell.length_c   1.000
_cell.angle_alpha   90.00
_cell.angle_beta   90.00
_cell.angle_gamma   90.00
#
_symmetry.space_group_name_H-M   'P 1'
#
loop_
_entity.id
_entity.type
_entity.pdbx_description
1 polymer ?
#
loop_
_entity_poly.entity_id
_entity_poly.type
_entity_poly.pdbx_seq_one_letter_code
_entity_poly.pdbx_strand_id
1 'polypeptide(L)'
;MSENLRILIRSYLQNKPRNTSEIAEHAHANGNNASLEEIEKMLRADSQVVRVDLVRRSGVLSSGYRICEWASVDWMTNRREQQ
;
A
#
# COMPACT_ATOMS: atom_id res chain seq x y z
N MET A 1 -11.84 8.52 -6.09
CA MET A 1 -10.81 8.90 -5.09
C MET A 1 -9.98 10.05 -5.65
N SER A 2 -9.61 11.02 -4.81
CA SER A 2 -8.97 12.27 -5.23
C SER A 2 -7.50 12.06 -5.63
N GLU A 3 -7.01 12.84 -6.60
CA GLU A 3 -5.60 12.80 -7.03
C GLU A 3 -4.65 13.18 -5.89
N ASN A 4 -5.07 14.09 -4.99
CA ASN A 4 -4.30 14.47 -3.81
C ASN A 4 -3.99 13.27 -2.89
N LEU A 5 -4.93 12.34 -2.72
CA LEU A 5 -4.71 11.13 -1.93
C LEU A 5 -3.70 10.20 -2.61
N ARG A 6 -3.74 10.08 -3.94
CA ARG A 6 -2.76 9.29 -4.69
C ARG A 6 -1.36 9.85 -4.55
N ILE A 7 -1.19 11.16 -4.69
CA ILE A 7 0.11 11.84 -4.54
C ILE A 7 0.65 11.62 -3.12
N LEU A 8 -0.18 11.82 -2.09
CA LEU A 8 0.20 11.58 -0.69
C LEU A 8 0.72 10.15 -0.49
N ILE A 9 -0.04 9.16 -0.96
CA ILE A 9 0.31 7.74 -0.78
C ILE A 9 1.56 7.37 -1.59
N ARG A 10 1.69 7.85 -2.83
CA ARG A 10 2.91 7.61 -3.64
C ARG A 10 4.15 8.14 -2.92
N SER A 11 4.09 9.36 -2.37
CA SER A 11 5.19 9.93 -1.59
C SER A 11 5.52 9.08 -0.36
N TYR A 12 4.50 8.61 0.37
CA TYR A 12 4.69 7.74 1.52
C TYR A 12 5.42 6.42 1.17
N LEU A 13 5.13 5.86 -0.01
CA LEU A 13 5.70 4.61 -0.50
C LEU A 13 7.11 4.73 -1.10
N GLN A 14 7.63 5.95 -1.33
CA GLN A 14 8.98 6.15 -1.87
C GLN A 14 10.10 5.67 -0.93
N ASN A 15 9.84 5.62 0.39
CA ASN A 15 10.86 5.26 1.38
C ASN A 15 11.03 3.74 1.54
N LYS A 16 9.91 3.02 1.73
CA LYS A 16 9.86 1.56 1.81
C LYS A 16 8.43 1.06 1.55
N PRO A 17 8.22 -0.24 1.26
CA PRO A 17 6.90 -0.81 1.10
C PRO A 17 6.06 -0.69 2.38
N ARG A 18 4.74 -0.70 2.24
CA ARG A 18 3.77 -0.59 3.34
C ARG A 18 2.61 -1.53 3.13
N ASN A 19 2.05 -2.03 4.21
CA ASN A 19 0.81 -2.76 4.15
C ASN A 19 -0.42 -1.84 4.03
N THR A 20 -1.57 -2.41 3.62
CA THR A 20 -2.82 -1.64 3.46
C THR A 20 -3.22 -0.87 4.72
N SER A 21 -3.00 -1.42 5.92
CA SER A 21 -3.35 -0.76 7.19
C SER A 21 -2.48 0.46 7.47
N GLU A 22 -1.16 0.36 7.29
CA GLU A 22 -0.25 1.50 7.43
C GLU A 22 -0.62 2.65 6.45
N ILE A 23 -1.03 2.30 5.23
CA ILE A 23 -1.45 3.28 4.22
C ILE A 23 -2.76 3.97 4.65
N ALA A 24 -3.70 3.22 5.21
CA ALA A 24 -4.95 3.78 5.71
C ALA A 24 -4.74 4.69 6.92
N GLU A 25 -3.93 4.29 7.88
CA GLU A 25 -3.56 5.14 9.01
C GLU A 25 -2.90 6.44 8.53
N HIS A 26 -2.01 6.36 7.52
CA HIS A 26 -1.40 7.55 6.94
C HIS A 26 -2.41 8.45 6.23
N ALA A 27 -3.37 7.89 5.48
CA ALA A 27 -4.43 8.64 4.84
C ALA A 27 -5.34 9.34 5.86
N HIS A 28 -5.70 8.63 6.94
CA HIS A 28 -6.54 9.15 8.04
C HIS A 28 -5.85 10.27 8.80
N ALA A 29 -4.54 10.13 9.08
CA ALA A 29 -3.73 11.18 9.67
C ALA A 29 -3.65 12.47 8.83
N ASN A 30 -3.94 12.38 7.52
CA ASN A 30 -3.99 13.50 6.59
C ASN A 30 -5.43 13.91 6.22
N GLY A 31 -6.42 13.53 7.04
CA GLY A 31 -7.81 13.99 6.92
C GLY A 31 -8.66 13.25 5.88
N ASN A 32 -8.20 12.11 5.37
CA ASN A 32 -8.99 11.25 4.49
C ASN A 32 -9.60 10.08 5.27
N ASN A 33 -10.91 9.85 5.20
CA ASN A 33 -11.58 8.77 5.95
C ASN A 33 -11.93 7.55 5.08
N ALA A 34 -11.17 7.29 4.01
CA ALA A 34 -11.43 6.15 3.15
C ALA A 34 -11.26 4.83 3.91
N SER A 35 -12.14 3.88 3.61
CA SER A 35 -12.03 2.51 4.10
C SER A 35 -10.82 1.79 3.52
N LEU A 36 -10.40 0.70 4.17
CA LEU A 36 -9.34 -0.18 3.65
C LEU A 36 -9.66 -0.67 2.23
N GLU A 37 -10.92 -1.00 1.94
CA GLU A 37 -11.35 -1.48 0.62
C GLU A 37 -11.23 -0.39 -0.46
N GLU A 38 -11.59 0.85 -0.14
CA GLU A 38 -11.45 1.98 -1.06
C GLU A 38 -9.99 2.30 -1.34
N ILE A 39 -9.13 2.22 -0.32
CA ILE A 39 -7.69 2.37 -0.46
C ILE A 39 -7.12 1.25 -1.33
N GLU A 40 -7.48 -0.02 -1.07
CA GLU A 40 -7.03 -1.13 -1.91
C GLU A 40 -7.47 -0.97 -3.36
N LYS A 41 -8.73 -0.60 -3.59
CA LYS A 41 -9.25 -0.35 -4.94
C LYS A 41 -8.48 0.76 -5.63
N MET A 42 -8.15 1.82 -4.91
CA MET A 42 -7.35 2.94 -5.42
C MET A 42 -5.93 2.50 -5.79
N LEU A 43 -5.27 1.74 -4.90
CA LEU A 43 -3.91 1.21 -5.09
C LEU A 43 -3.85 0.26 -6.29
N ARG A 44 -4.82 -0.64 -6.45
CA ARG A 44 -4.91 -1.56 -7.62
C ARG A 44 -5.07 -0.82 -8.94
N ALA A 45 -5.72 0.34 -8.92
CA ALA A 45 -5.95 1.17 -10.11
C ALA A 45 -4.80 2.14 -10.40
N ASP A 46 -3.79 2.23 -9.53
CA ASP A 46 -2.67 3.16 -9.68
C ASP A 46 -1.50 2.50 -10.40
N SER A 47 -1.19 2.93 -11.62
CA SER A 47 -0.08 2.35 -12.41
C SER A 47 1.30 2.62 -11.82
N GLN A 48 1.42 3.55 -10.87
CA GLN A 48 2.68 3.90 -10.20
C GLN A 48 2.89 3.12 -8.90
N VAL A 49 1.95 2.26 -8.52
CA VAL A 49 2.00 1.47 -7.29
C VAL A 49 1.82 0.00 -7.64
N VAL A 50 2.66 -0.85 -7.06
CA VAL A 50 2.62 -2.31 -7.27
C VAL A 50 2.42 -3.03 -5.96
N ARG A 51 1.71 -4.15 -6.00
CA ARG A 51 1.63 -5.08 -4.87
C ARG A 51 2.89 -5.95 -4.87
N VAL A 52 3.69 -5.86 -3.81
CA VAL A 52 5.00 -6.51 -3.70
C VAL A 52 4.90 -7.89 -3.06
N ASP A 53 4.05 -8.05 -2.05
CA ASP A 53 3.87 -9.34 -1.38
C ASP A 53 2.43 -9.55 -0.90
N LEU A 54 2.03 -10.81 -0.79
CA LEU A 54 0.78 -11.26 -0.20
C LEU A 54 1.11 -12.21 0.95
N VAL A 55 1.27 -11.68 2.16
CA VAL A 55 1.44 -12.53 3.34
C VAL A 55 0.07 -13.10 3.72
N ARG A 56 -0.09 -14.42 3.54
CA ARG A 56 -1.21 -15.19 4.08
C ARG A 56 -0.79 -15.74 5.44
N ARG A 57 -1.34 -15.19 6.52
CA ARG A 57 -1.23 -15.84 7.84
C ARG A 57 -2.43 -16.78 8.00
N SER A 58 -2.22 -18.08 7.87
CA SER A 58 -3.21 -19.10 8.21
C SER A 58 -2.67 -19.97 9.35
N GLY A 59 -3.42 -20.03 10.44
CA GLY A 59 -3.19 -20.92 11.59
C GLY A 59 -4.55 -21.37 12.14
N VAL A 60 -4.56 -22.44 12.95
CA VAL A 60 -5.80 -23.05 13.50
C VAL A 60 -6.66 -22.05 14.27
N LEU A 61 -6.05 -20.98 14.81
CA LEU A 61 -6.71 -19.90 15.57
C LEU A 61 -6.76 -18.55 14.84
N SER A 62 -6.06 -18.37 13.72
CA SER A 62 -6.12 -17.13 12.95
C SER A 62 -7.06 -17.30 11.77
N SER A 63 -8.20 -16.61 11.80
CA SER A 63 -9.01 -16.45 10.60
C SER A 63 -8.10 -15.89 9.51
N GLY A 64 -7.95 -16.62 8.40
CA GLY A 64 -6.89 -16.39 7.43
C GLY A 64 -6.98 -15.02 6.77
N TYR A 65 -6.36 -14.00 7.36
CA TYR A 65 -6.36 -12.65 6.83
C TYR A 65 -5.16 -12.47 5.89
N ARG A 66 -5.39 -11.71 4.81
CA ARG A 66 -4.37 -11.40 3.81
C ARG A 66 -3.82 -10.03 4.11
N ILE A 67 -2.51 -9.94 4.33
CA ILE A 67 -1.81 -8.66 4.39
C ILE A 67 -1.24 -8.42 3.00
N CYS A 68 -1.76 -7.40 2.31
CA CYS A 68 -1.16 -6.93 1.05
C CYS A 68 -0.09 -5.89 1.38
N GLU A 69 1.10 -6.04 0.80
CA GLU A 69 2.17 -5.03 0.85
C GLU A 69 2.30 -4.32 -0.51
N TRP A 70 2.52 -3.02 -0.48
CA TRP A 70 2.53 -2.13 -1.63
C TRP A 70 3.82 -1.31 -1.67
N ALA A 71 4.33 -1.02 -2.86
CA ALA A 71 5.47 -0.13 -3.08
C ALA A 71 5.26 0.73 -4.32
N SER A 72 5.96 1.86 -4.39
CA SER A 72 6.04 2.63 -5.64
C SER A 72 6.93 1.90 -6.66
N VAL A 73 6.63 2.11 -7.95
CA VAL A 73 7.46 1.60 -9.05
C VAL A 73 8.90 2.14 -8.93
N ASP A 74 9.07 3.40 -8.55
CA ASP A 74 10.38 4.02 -8.35
C ASP A 74 11.19 3.31 -7.27
N TRP A 75 10.56 2.98 -6.13
CA TRP A 75 11.24 2.25 -5.06
C TRP A 75 11.72 0.87 -5.53
N MET A 76 10.91 0.15 -6.31
CA MET A 76 11.27 -1.15 -6.89
C MET A 76 12.41 -1.04 -7.91
N THR A 77 12.47 0.05 -8.68
CA THR A 77 13.54 0.27 -9.67
C THR A 77 14.85 0.63 -8.98
N ASN A 78 14.83 1.59 -8.05
CA ASN A 78 16.02 1.98 -7.29
C ASN A 78 16.64 0.80 -6.52
N ARG A 79 15.81 -0.12 -6.00
CA ARG A 79 16.29 -1.32 -5.30
C ARG A 79 16.93 -2.35 -6.23
N ARG A 80 16.54 -2.40 -7.51
CA ARG A 80 17.15 -3.30 -8.51
C ARG A 80 18.51 -2.81 -8.98
N GLU A 81 18.73 -1.50 -8.99
CA GLU A 81 20.01 -0.89 -9.38
C GLU A 81 21.09 -0.97 -8.29
N GLN A 82 20.71 -1.27 -7.04
CA GLN A 82 21.63 -1.46 -5.91
C GLN A 82 22.04 -2.93 -5.69
N GLN A 83 21.66 -3.85 -6.58
CA GLN A 83 22.02 -5.27 -6.55
C GLN A 83 22.95 -5.60 -7.71
#